data_AF-B6SL21-F1
#
_entry.id   AF-B6SL21-F1
#
_cell.length_a   1.000
_cell.length_b   1.000
_cell.length_c   1.000
_cell.angle_alpha   90.00
_cell.angle_beta   90.00
_cell.angle_gamma   90.00
#
_symmetry.space_group_name_H-M   'P 1'
#
loop_
_entity.id
_entity.type
_entity.pdbx_description
1 polymer ?
#
loop_
_entity_poly.entity_id
_entity_poly.type
_entity_poly.pdbx_seq_one_letter_code
_entity_poly.pdbx_strand_id
1 'polypeptide(L)'
;MFDIVMPDFAGVYSFLGSVFDPSTSGHLQKLKEMNPIDVETALLLMRNLSINLTSPDFEDQRKLLSLYSASDGPGLGSSRSSALATSAPFM
;
A
#
# COMPACT_ATOMS: atom_id res chain seq x y z
N MET A 1 22.15 -23.26 23.89
CA MET A 1 20.76 -22.94 23.52
C MET A 1 20.88 -21.89 22.43
N PHE A 2 20.66 -22.25 21.17
CA PHE A 2 20.59 -21.22 20.12
C PHE A 2 19.20 -20.61 20.26
N ASP A 3 19.13 -19.34 20.67
CA ASP A 3 17.89 -18.60 20.60
C ASP A 3 17.42 -18.64 19.14
N ILE A 4 16.23 -19.18 18.92
CA ILE A 4 15.60 -19.18 17.61
C ILE A 4 15.33 -17.71 17.29
N VAL A 5 16.19 -17.11 16.47
CA VAL A 5 16.04 -15.71 16.09
C VAL A 5 15.06 -15.65 14.92
N MET A 6 13.78 -15.51 15.26
CA MET A 6 12.68 -15.41 14.31
C MET A 6 12.21 -13.96 14.18
N PRO A 7 11.75 -13.54 12.99
CA PRO A 7 11.13 -12.24 12.83
C PRO A 7 9.85 -12.13 13.67
N ASP A 8 9.59 -10.94 14.22
CA ASP A 8 8.26 -10.56 14.66
C ASP A 8 7.39 -10.25 13.43
N PHE A 9 6.77 -11.29 12.89
CA PHE A 9 5.88 -11.15 11.72
C PHE A 9 4.73 -10.18 11.97
N ALA A 10 4.20 -10.08 13.20
CA ALA A 10 3.11 -9.15 13.49
C ALA A 10 3.59 -7.69 13.37
N GLY A 11 4.76 -7.38 13.93
CA GLY A 11 5.43 -6.09 13.77
C GLY A 11 5.77 -5.78 12.32
N VAL A 12 6.32 -6.76 11.60
CA VAL A 12 6.67 -6.63 10.18
C VAL A 12 5.42 -6.32 9.33
N TYR A 13 4.35 -7.10 9.43
CA TYR A 13 3.14 -6.86 8.64
C TYR A 13 2.44 -5.55 9.03
N SER A 14 2.48 -5.17 10.31
CA SER A 14 1.97 -3.86 10.76
C SER A 14 2.77 -2.71 10.16
N PHE A 15 4.10 -2.83 10.10
CA PHE A 15 4.95 -1.86 9.40
C PHE A 15 4.61 -1.78 7.92
N LEU A 16 4.52 -2.93 7.22
CA LEU A 16 4.18 -2.97 5.80
C LEU A 16 2.82 -2.36 5.51
N GLY A 17 1.81 -2.65 6.34
CA GLY A 17 0.49 -2.03 6.22
C GLY A 17 0.54 -0.51 6.36
N SER A 18 1.33 0.01 7.30
CA SER A 18 1.48 1.46 7.47
C SER A 18 2.11 2.16 6.26
N VAL A 19 3.01 1.48 5.50
CA VAL A 19 3.61 2.08 4.29
C VAL A 19 2.56 2.46 3.24
N PHE A 20 1.40 1.81 3.25
CA PHE A 20 0.29 2.10 2.35
C PHE A 20 -0.78 3.02 2.95
N ASP A 21 -0.61 3.47 4.20
CA ASP A 21 -1.53 4.38 4.88
C ASP A 21 -1.04 5.83 4.76
N PRO A 22 -1.71 6.69 3.96
CA PRO A 22 -1.29 8.08 3.73
C PRO A 22 -1.37 8.95 4.99
N SER A 23 -2.09 8.51 6.03
CA SER A 23 -2.16 9.23 7.32
C SER A 23 -0.93 8.99 8.19
N THR A 24 -0.05 8.05 7.81
CA THR A 24 1.14 7.69 8.57
C THR A 24 2.40 8.26 7.91
N SER A 25 3.42 8.56 8.73
CA SER A 25 4.70 9.09 8.26
C SER A 25 5.86 8.55 9.11
N GLY A 26 7.09 9.01 8.87
CA GLY A 26 8.25 8.62 9.70
C GLY A 26 8.74 7.18 9.51
N HIS A 27 8.38 6.52 8.40
CA HIS A 27 8.67 5.09 8.18
C HIS A 27 10.16 4.77 8.19
N LEU A 28 11.00 5.69 7.71
CA LEU A 28 12.46 5.50 7.70
C LEU A 28 13.03 5.46 9.12
N GLN A 29 12.49 6.28 10.03
CA GLN A 29 12.88 6.25 11.44
C GLN A 29 12.40 4.95 12.10
N LYS A 30 11.14 4.57 11.88
CA LYS A 30 10.59 3.32 12.40
C LYS A 30 11.36 2.09 11.90
N LEU A 31 11.75 2.07 10.63
CA LEU A 31 12.57 1.01 10.05
C LEU A 31 13.96 0.92 10.69
N LYS A 32 14.57 2.05 11.09
CA LYS A 32 15.87 2.07 11.79
C LYS A 32 15.78 1.54 13.23
N GLU A 33 14.60 1.61 13.84
CA GLU A 33 14.35 1.16 15.22
C GLU A 33 13.96 -0.33 15.30
N MET A 34 13.60 -0.95 14.17
CA MET A 34 13.26 -2.37 14.08
C MET A 34 14.49 -3.26 14.28
N ASN A 35 14.26 -4.49 14.76
CA ASN A 35 15.34 -5.48 14.83
C ASN A 35 15.87 -5.78 13.42
N PRO A 36 17.17 -6.07 13.24
CA PRO A 36 17.75 -6.32 11.93
C PRO A 36 17.03 -7.43 11.13
N ILE A 37 16.59 -8.50 11.80
CA ILE A 37 15.87 -9.61 11.16
C ILE A 37 14.47 -9.19 10.69
N ASP A 38 13.81 -8.29 11.43
CA ASP A 38 12.51 -7.74 11.02
C ASP A 38 12.68 -6.82 9.81
N VAL A 39 13.77 -6.04 9.77
CA VAL A 39 14.12 -5.20 8.61
C VAL A 39 14.35 -6.05 7.36
N GLU A 40 15.19 -7.09 7.46
CA GLU A 40 15.43 -8.01 6.33
C GLU A 40 14.15 -8.67 5.85
N THR A 41 13.30 -9.10 6.78
CA THR A 41 12.00 -9.70 6.47
C THR A 41 11.07 -8.71 5.79
N ALA A 42 10.98 -7.47 6.28
CA ALA A 42 10.19 -6.41 5.65
C ALA A 42 10.67 -6.10 4.23
N LEU A 43 11.99 -6.01 4.00
CA LEU A 43 12.56 -5.76 2.68
C LEU A 43 12.28 -6.91 1.69
N LEU A 44 12.42 -8.16 2.14
CA LEU A 44 12.09 -9.33 1.33
C LEU A 44 10.61 -9.36 0.94
N LEU A 45 9.71 -9.06 1.89
CA LEU A 45 8.28 -9.01 1.63
C LEU A 45 7.89 -7.86 0.70
N MET A 46 8.49 -6.67 0.87
CA MET A 46 8.28 -5.54 -0.06
C MET A 46 8.76 -5.87 -1.47
N ARG A 47 9.89 -6.58 -1.60
CA ARG A 47 10.37 -7.06 -2.91
C ARG A 47 9.38 -8.04 -3.54
N ASN A 48 8.89 -9.02 -2.78
CA ASN A 48 7.88 -9.97 -3.25
C ASN A 48 6.58 -9.26 -3.67
N LEU A 49 6.14 -8.28 -2.89
CA LEU A 49 4.95 -7.50 -3.20
C LEU A 49 5.14 -6.69 -4.48
N SER A 50 6.29 -6.03 -4.66
CA SER A 50 6.61 -5.31 -5.89
C SER A 50 6.56 -6.23 -7.10
N ILE A 51 7.16 -7.43 -7.01
CA ILE A 51 7.11 -8.43 -8.08
C ILE A 51 5.66 -8.84 -8.39
N ASN A 52 4.87 -9.20 -7.37
CA ASN A 52 3.46 -9.55 -7.56
C ASN A 52 2.68 -8.43 -8.24
N LEU A 53 2.90 -7.18 -7.81
CA LEU A 53 2.25 -6.00 -8.37
C LEU A 53 2.76 -5.62 -9.76
N THR A 54 3.84 -6.21 -10.29
CA THR A 54 4.24 -6.02 -11.69
C THR A 54 3.54 -6.96 -12.67
N SER A 55 2.86 -8.01 -12.18
CA SER A 55 2.04 -8.88 -13.04
C SER A 55 0.91 -8.08 -13.71
N PRO A 56 0.54 -8.41 -14.96
CA PRO A 56 -0.61 -7.80 -15.64
C PRO A 56 -1.93 -7.97 -14.87
N ASP A 57 -2.06 -9.03 -14.07
CA ASP A 57 -3.27 -9.30 -13.27
C ASP A 57 -3.57 -8.21 -12.22
N PHE A 58 -2.56 -7.39 -11.87
CA PHE A 58 -2.65 -6.36 -10.84
C PHE A 58 -2.78 -4.94 -11.43
N GLU A 59 -3.06 -4.79 -12.73
CA GLU A 59 -3.13 -3.47 -13.37
C GLU A 59 -4.20 -2.56 -12.75
N ASP A 60 -5.37 -3.09 -12.45
CA ASP A 60 -6.46 -2.33 -11.82
C ASP A 60 -6.09 -1.89 -10.40
N GLN A 61 -5.39 -2.75 -9.64
CA GLN A 61 -4.88 -2.39 -8.32
C GLN A 61 -3.81 -1.31 -8.39
N ARG A 62 -2.93 -1.33 -9.40
CA ARG A 62 -1.98 -0.23 -9.65
C ARG A 62 -2.69 1.08 -9.97
N LYS A 63 -3.76 1.04 -10.78
CA LYS A 63 -4.60 2.23 -11.08
C LYS A 63 -5.24 2.77 -9.80
N LEU A 64 -5.82 1.91 -8.96
CA LEU A 64 -6.40 2.31 -7.67
C LEU A 64 -5.37 2.95 -6.74
N LEU A 65 -4.20 2.33 -6.56
CA LEU A 65 -3.12 2.89 -5.73
C LEU A 65 -2.62 4.23 -6.27
N SER A 66 -2.56 4.40 -7.59
CA SER A 66 -2.16 5.67 -8.21
C SER A 66 -3.18 6.80 -8.00
N LEU A 67 -4.48 6.48 -7.91
CA LEU A 67 -5.52 7.47 -7.63
C LEU A 67 -5.42 8.06 -6.22
N TYR A 68 -4.99 7.27 -5.23
CA TYR A 68 -4.74 7.76 -3.87
C TYR A 68 -3.59 8.78 -3.83
N SER A 69 -2.55 8.60 -4.65
CA SER A 69 -1.42 9.53 -4.75
C SER A 69 -1.81 10.88 -5.40
N ALA A 70 -2.81 10.87 -6.28
CA ALA A 70 -3.29 12.08 -6.97
C ALA A 70 -4.27 12.93 -6.12
N SER A 71 -4.76 12.42 -5.00
CA SER A 71 -5.73 13.10 -4.14
C SER A 71 -5.11 14.19 -3.25
N ASP A 72 -3.78 14.30 -3.18
CA ASP A 72 -3.06 15.21 -2.26
C ASP A 72 -2.69 16.56 -2.91
N GLY A 73 -3.51 17.04 -3.86
CA GLY A 73 -3.41 18.40 -4.40
C GLY A 73 -4.28 19.39 -3.60
N PRO A 74 -3.81 20.63 -3.33
CA PRO A 74 -4.63 21.62 -2.65
C PRO A 74 -5.75 22.12 -3.57
N GLY A 75 -6.95 21.62 -3.31
CA GLY A 75 -8.26 22.24 -3.58
C GLY A 75 -8.53 22.84 -4.95
N LEU A 76 -9.34 22.17 -5.77
CA LEU A 76 -10.36 22.87 -6.55
C LEU A 76 -11.61 22.00 -6.78
N GLY A 77 -12.72 22.50 -6.25
CA GLY A 77 -14.13 22.08 -6.37
C GLY A 77 -14.48 20.86 -7.21
N SER A 78 -14.89 19.78 -6.52
CA SER A 78 -15.78 18.79 -7.12
C SER A 78 -17.18 19.41 -7.24
N SER A 79 -17.45 20.02 -8.40
CA SER A 79 -18.81 20.34 -8.82
C SER A 79 -19.53 19.02 -9.09
N ARG A 80 -20.42 18.65 -8.17
CA ARG A 80 -21.46 17.65 -8.38
C ARG A 80 -22.30 18.06 -9.58
N SER A 81 -22.13 17.39 -10.70
CA SER A 81 -23.08 17.43 -11.81
C SER A 81 -23.86 16.12 -11.81
N SER A 82 -25.01 16.14 -11.15
CA SER A 82 -26.09 15.20 -11.40
C SER A 82 -26.58 15.38 -12.84
N ALA A 83 -26.36 14.39 -13.69
CA ALA A 83 -27.12 14.23 -14.93
C ALA A 83 -27.64 12.80 -15.02
N LEU A 84 -28.95 12.72 -14.90
CA LEU A 84 -29.81 11.55 -15.01
C LEU A 84 -29.99 11.15 -16.49
N ALA A 85 -30.13 9.83 -16.71
CA ALA A 85 -30.62 9.10 -17.89
C ALA A 85 -29.61 8.93 -19.05
N THR A 86 -29.49 7.77 -19.72
CA THR A 86 -30.56 6.89 -20.23
C THR A 86 -30.09 5.44 -20.48
N SER A 87 -31.01 4.50 -20.26
CA SER A 87 -31.23 3.21 -20.96
C SER A 87 -30.14 2.11 -21.01
N ALA A 88 -30.48 0.97 -20.38
CA ALA A 88 -30.02 -0.37 -20.77
C ALA A 88 -30.44 -0.74 -22.21
N PRO A 89 -29.81 -1.76 -22.82
CA PRO A 89 -30.54 -3.02 -22.88
C PRO A 89 -29.70 -4.26 -22.55
N PHE A 90 -30.43 -5.27 -22.06
CA PHE A 90 -30.05 -6.67 -21.96
C PHE A 90 -29.47 -7.23 -23.28
N MET A 91 -28.38 -8.00 -23.17
CA MET A 91 -28.23 -9.32 -23.79
C MET A 91 -27.48 -10.24 -22.84
#